data_AF-A0A920IQQ5-F1
#
_entry.id   AF-A0A920IQQ5-F1
#
_cell.length_a   1.000
_cell.length_b   1.000
_cell.length_c   1.000
_cell.angle_alpha   90.00
_cell.angle_beta   90.00
_cell.angle_gamma   90.00
#
_symmetry.space_group_name_H-M   'P 1'
#
loop_
_entity.id
_entity.type
_entity.pdbx_description
1 polymer ?
#
loop_
_entity_poly.entity_id
_entity_poly.type
_entity_poly.pdbx_seq_one_letter_code
_entity_poly.pdbx_strand_id
1 'polypeptide(L)'
;MKYFIFISIIFFLISCEVEESKNVYLEPKAPPFFDYVQKNKRYTKDSIDNLKQNLSILLGAEVTNLREIKINFDNAKIADYIDCGRMNDEIYVDYIDRIFDSYLEVVINFNLTQDKNNFIINNKDIRYTFFSKETGTRWKFKTNQPKVLLVGNPVYDDNPYRTCLSKNILESRILNILNNL
;
A
#
# COMPACT_ATOMS: atom_id res chain seq x y z
N MET A 1 -2.94 -30.92 62.12
CA MET A 1 -3.40 -30.75 60.73
C MET A 1 -3.96 -29.33 60.55
N LYS A 2 -3.10 -28.30 60.49
CA LYS A 2 -3.54 -26.89 60.38
C LYS A 2 -2.57 -25.97 59.61
N TYR A 3 -1.51 -26.53 59.01
CA TYR A 3 -0.48 -25.75 58.30
C TYR A 3 -0.39 -26.07 56.80
N PHE A 4 -1.35 -26.80 56.24
CA PHE A 4 -1.34 -27.21 54.82
C PHE A 4 -2.35 -26.46 53.94
N ILE A 5 -2.92 -25.35 54.41
CA ILE A 5 -3.91 -24.56 53.65
C ILE A 5 -3.35 -23.20 53.19
N PHE A 6 -2.22 -22.74 53.74
CA PHE A 6 -1.67 -21.42 53.39
C PHE A 6 -0.73 -21.39 52.18
N ILE A 7 -0.23 -22.54 51.70
CA ILE A 7 0.70 -22.56 50.57
C ILE A 7 -0.04 -22.57 49.21
N SER A 8 -1.32 -22.98 49.18
CA SER A 8 -2.10 -23.03 47.94
C SER A 8 -2.62 -21.67 47.45
N ILE A 9 -2.59 -20.62 48.28
CA ILE A 9 -3.13 -19.29 47.93
C ILE A 9 -2.05 -18.41 47.26
N ILE A 10 -0.76 -18.69 47.51
CA ILE A 10 0.35 -17.87 46.99
C ILE A 10 0.68 -18.21 45.52
N PHE A 11 0.31 -19.40 45.04
CA PHE A 11 0.56 -19.80 43.64
C PHE A 11 -0.45 -19.29 42.62
N PHE A 12 -1.54 -18.63 43.04
CA PHE A 12 -2.53 -18.05 42.12
C PHE A 12 -2.28 -16.58 41.75
N LEU A 13 -1.24 -15.93 42.30
CA LEU A 13 -0.97 -14.51 42.09
C LEU A 13 0.20 -14.23 41.14
N ILE A 14 0.73 -15.26 40.49
CA ILE A 14 1.71 -15.11 39.40
C ILE A 14 1.08 -15.64 38.11
N SER A 15 -0.10 -15.12 37.75
CA SER A 15 -0.29 -14.89 36.32
C SER A 15 0.65 -13.75 35.99
N CYS A 16 1.83 -14.07 35.47
CA CYS A 16 2.42 -13.18 34.48
C CYS A 16 1.35 -13.05 33.40
N GLU A 17 0.46 -12.06 33.52
CA GLU A 17 -0.10 -11.45 32.33
C GLU A 17 1.14 -11.09 31.52
N VAL A 18 1.32 -11.80 30.41
CA VAL A 18 2.32 -11.40 29.41
C VAL A 18 1.95 -9.97 29.14
N GLU A 19 2.78 -9.04 29.62
CA GLU A 19 2.56 -7.61 29.44
C GLU A 19 2.18 -7.45 27.97
N GLU A 20 0.89 -7.14 27.71
CA GLU A 20 0.41 -6.96 26.34
C GLU A 20 1.38 -5.97 25.73
N SER A 21 2.21 -6.43 24.79
CA SER A 21 3.27 -5.61 24.24
C SER A 21 2.60 -4.33 23.81
N LYS A 22 2.92 -3.20 24.46
CA LYS A 22 2.31 -1.92 24.12
C LYS A 22 2.51 -1.76 22.63
N ASN A 23 1.45 -1.89 21.86
CA ASN A 23 1.51 -1.85 20.41
C ASN A 23 1.92 -0.43 20.04
N VAL A 24 3.20 -0.24 19.69
CA VAL A 24 3.75 1.07 19.34
C VAL A 24 3.71 1.22 17.83
N TYR A 25 2.93 2.17 17.36
CA TYR A 25 2.91 2.55 15.96
C TYR A 25 4.06 3.51 15.63
N LEU A 26 4.76 3.23 14.54
CA LEU A 26 5.79 4.10 13.96
C LEU A 26 5.36 4.56 12.57
N GLU A 27 5.27 5.87 12.38
CA GLU A 27 4.88 6.46 11.09
C GLU A 27 5.91 6.19 9.98
N PRO A 28 5.45 6.01 8.73
CA PRO A 28 6.34 5.89 7.59
C PRO A 28 7.09 7.19 7.32
N LYS A 29 8.31 7.08 6.80
CA LYS A 29 9.04 8.25 6.32
C LYS A 29 8.51 8.64 4.94
N ALA A 30 8.16 9.92 4.78
CA ALA A 30 7.72 10.42 3.48
C ALA A 30 8.80 10.20 2.42
N PRO A 31 8.48 9.55 1.29
CA PRO A 31 9.43 9.40 0.20
C PRO A 31 9.64 10.76 -0.48
N PRO A 32 10.72 10.90 -1.27
CA PRO A 32 10.88 12.08 -2.11
C PRO A 32 9.68 12.25 -3.04
N PHE A 33 9.33 13.51 -3.33
CA PHE A 33 8.28 13.83 -4.29
C PHE A 33 8.59 13.17 -5.64
N PHE A 34 7.64 12.40 -6.15
CA PHE A 34 7.75 11.75 -7.45
C PHE A 34 7.39 12.74 -8.55
N ASP A 35 8.38 13.21 -9.29
CA ASP A 35 8.16 14.09 -10.44
C ASP A 35 8.00 13.27 -11.72
N TYR A 36 6.83 13.39 -12.35
CA TYR A 36 6.52 12.75 -13.62
C TYR A 36 6.69 13.77 -14.74
N VAL A 37 7.91 13.92 -15.27
CA VAL A 37 8.16 14.82 -16.41
C VAL A 37 8.38 14.01 -17.68
N GLN A 38 7.37 14.03 -18.57
CA GLN A 38 7.48 13.55 -19.96
C GLN A 38 6.89 14.57 -20.94
N LYS A 39 7.39 15.80 -20.90
CA LYS A 39 6.82 16.88 -21.73
C LYS A 39 7.00 16.58 -23.22
N ASN A 40 5.87 16.54 -23.94
CA ASN A 40 5.76 16.49 -25.39
C ASN A 40 6.38 15.25 -26.08
N LYS A 41 6.65 14.15 -25.35
CA LYS A 41 7.08 12.91 -25.99
C LYS A 41 5.89 12.35 -26.79
N ARG A 42 6.16 12.03 -28.05
CA ARG A 42 5.19 11.46 -29.00
C ARG A 42 5.47 9.98 -29.15
N TYR A 43 4.41 9.19 -29.08
CA TYR A 43 4.45 7.74 -29.17
C TYR A 43 3.73 7.28 -30.42
N THR A 44 4.32 6.35 -31.16
CA THR A 44 3.63 5.70 -32.29
C THR A 44 2.60 4.71 -31.77
N LYS A 45 1.76 4.16 -32.65
CA LYS A 45 0.86 3.07 -32.29
C LYS A 45 1.62 1.86 -31.75
N ASP A 46 2.73 1.49 -32.39
CA ASP A 46 3.58 0.37 -31.96
C ASP A 46 4.17 0.61 -30.56
N SER A 47 4.60 1.84 -30.25
CA SER A 47 5.03 2.20 -28.89
C SER A 47 3.90 2.05 -27.86
N ILE A 48 2.65 2.38 -28.23
CA ILE A 48 1.48 2.19 -27.36
C ILE A 48 1.17 0.71 -27.15
N ASP A 49 1.29 -0.12 -28.18
CA ASP A 49 1.09 -1.56 -28.06
C ASP A 49 2.22 -2.21 -27.23
N ASN A 50 3.47 -1.78 -27.40
CA ASN A 50 4.59 -2.17 -26.55
C ASN A 50 4.41 -1.73 -25.09
N LEU A 51 3.85 -0.53 -24.85
CA LEU A 51 3.53 -0.06 -23.50
C LEU A 51 2.53 -1.01 -22.83
N LYS A 52 1.45 -1.38 -23.52
CA LYS A 52 0.44 -2.33 -23.01
C LYS A 52 1.05 -3.68 -22.66
N GLN A 53 1.92 -4.22 -23.52
CA GLN A 53 2.61 -5.49 -23.25
C GLN A 53 3.52 -5.40 -22.01
N ASN A 54 4.37 -4.38 -21.93
CA ASN A 54 5.26 -4.17 -20.79
C ASN A 54 4.50 -3.94 -19.48
N LEU A 55 3.39 -3.19 -19.52
CA LEU A 55 2.51 -3.02 -18.36
C LEU A 55 1.85 -4.35 -17.98
N SER A 56 1.45 -5.17 -18.94
CA SER A 56 0.85 -6.47 -18.65
C SER A 56 1.81 -7.38 -17.90
N ILE A 57 3.08 -7.39 -18.31
CA ILE A 57 4.17 -8.12 -17.65
C ILE A 57 4.41 -7.56 -16.24
N LEU A 58 4.54 -6.23 -16.11
CA LEU A 58 4.80 -5.56 -14.83
C LEU A 58 3.69 -5.83 -13.80
N LEU A 59 2.43 -5.81 -14.24
CA LEU A 59 1.27 -5.93 -13.36
C LEU A 59 0.84 -7.40 -13.18
N GLY A 60 1.32 -8.31 -14.02
CA GLY A 60 0.89 -9.71 -14.03
C GLY A 60 -0.58 -9.90 -14.44
N ALA A 61 -1.13 -8.97 -15.22
CA ALA A 61 -2.51 -8.97 -15.69
C ALA A 61 -2.61 -8.33 -17.08
N GLU A 62 -3.56 -8.76 -17.90
CA GLU A 62 -3.72 -8.23 -19.26
C GLU A 62 -4.12 -6.75 -19.26
N VAL A 63 -3.35 -5.93 -19.98
CA VAL A 63 -3.62 -4.50 -20.17
C VAL A 63 -4.06 -4.25 -21.61
N THR A 64 -5.37 -4.16 -21.83
CA THR A 64 -5.95 -3.88 -23.16
C THR A 64 -6.19 -2.38 -23.38
N ASN A 65 -6.47 -1.64 -22.30
CA ASN A 65 -6.81 -0.22 -22.29
C ASN A 65 -5.88 0.53 -21.32
N LEU A 66 -5.38 1.69 -21.76
CA LEU A 66 -4.50 2.55 -20.95
C LEU A 66 -5.27 3.67 -20.22
N ARG A 67 -6.54 3.92 -20.56
CA ARG A 67 -7.33 4.98 -19.90
C ARG A 67 -7.63 4.67 -18.44
N GLU A 68 -7.85 3.40 -18.14
CA GLU A 68 -8.04 2.90 -16.79
C GLU A 68 -7.54 1.46 -16.72
N ILE A 69 -6.52 1.24 -15.90
CA ILE A 69 -5.98 -0.08 -15.59
C ILE A 69 -6.22 -0.30 -14.11
N LYS A 70 -6.93 -1.38 -13.79
CA LYS A 70 -7.28 -1.75 -12.42
C LYS A 70 -6.66 -3.10 -12.08
N ILE A 71 -5.89 -3.16 -11.01
CA ILE A 71 -5.23 -4.39 -10.54
C ILE A 71 -5.33 -4.50 -9.02
N ASN A 72 -5.37 -5.73 -8.52
CA ASN A 72 -5.28 -6.03 -7.09
C ASN A 72 -3.94 -6.72 -6.81
N PHE A 73 -3.24 -6.26 -5.77
CA PHE A 73 -2.08 -6.92 -5.21
C PHE A 73 -2.43 -7.51 -3.85
N ASP A 74 -2.12 -8.78 -3.65
CA ASP A 74 -2.30 -9.47 -2.37
C ASP A 74 -1.03 -9.36 -1.50
N ASN A 75 -1.21 -9.61 -0.20
CA ASN A 75 -0.24 -9.56 0.91
C ASN A 75 1.21 -9.23 0.51
N ALA A 76 1.99 -10.23 0.06
CA ALA A 76 3.44 -10.11 -0.16
C ALA A 76 3.84 -8.96 -1.11
N LYS A 77 2.92 -8.52 -1.98
CA LYS A 77 3.15 -7.42 -2.92
C LYS A 77 2.69 -6.07 -2.38
N ILE A 78 1.84 -6.01 -1.36
CA ILE A 78 1.30 -4.74 -0.83
C ILE A 78 2.44 -3.90 -0.25
N ALA A 79 3.26 -4.50 0.62
CA ALA A 79 4.40 -3.84 1.24
C ALA A 79 5.45 -3.37 0.22
N ASP A 80 5.50 -3.95 -0.98
CA ASP A 80 6.40 -3.47 -2.04
C ASP A 80 5.98 -2.11 -2.61
N TYR A 81 4.70 -1.77 -2.57
CA TYR A 81 4.18 -0.58 -3.25
C TYR A 81 3.82 0.56 -2.31
N ILE A 82 3.42 0.24 -1.08
CA ILE A 82 2.94 1.24 -0.11
C ILE A 82 3.67 1.12 1.22
N ASP A 83 3.76 2.23 1.93
CA ASP A 83 4.28 2.28 3.30
C ASP A 83 3.20 2.87 4.20
N CYS A 84 2.77 2.08 5.18
CA CYS A 84 1.85 2.52 6.22
C CYS A 84 2.51 2.57 7.61
N GLY A 85 3.85 2.55 7.66
CA GLY A 85 4.60 2.50 8.89
C GLY A 85 4.74 1.09 9.44
N ARG A 86 4.96 1.00 10.75
CA ARG A 86 5.19 -0.26 11.46
C ARG A 86 4.31 -0.34 12.71
N MET A 87 3.91 -1.56 13.05
CA MET A 87 3.37 -1.89 14.36
C MET A 87 4.43 -2.70 15.10
N ASN A 88 5.05 -2.13 16.14
CA ASN A 88 6.24 -2.68 16.76
C ASN A 88 7.34 -2.96 15.69
N ASP A 89 7.78 -4.20 15.57
CA ASP A 89 8.78 -4.66 14.62
C ASP A 89 8.20 -5.20 13.31
N GLU A 90 6.89 -5.09 13.10
CA GLU A 90 6.20 -5.60 11.92
C GLU A 90 5.77 -4.46 10.98
N ILE A 91 5.83 -4.68 9.67
CA ILE A 91 5.30 -3.72 8.69
C ILE A 91 3.78 -3.65 8.88
N TYR A 92 3.23 -2.43 8.94
CA TYR A 92 1.85 -2.25 9.37
C TYR A 92 0.83 -2.95 8.46
N VAL A 93 1.04 -2.95 7.15
CA VAL A 93 0.14 -3.66 6.21
C VAL A 93 0.21 -5.16 6.36
N ASP A 94 1.39 -5.72 6.68
CA ASP A 94 1.58 -7.15 6.93
C ASP A 94 0.90 -7.55 8.24
N TYR A 95 1.02 -6.70 9.28
CA TYR A 95 0.31 -6.85 10.55
C TYR A 95 -1.21 -6.93 10.34
N ILE A 96 -1.78 -6.04 9.53
CA ILE A 96 -3.21 -6.04 9.22
C ILE A 96 -3.60 -7.27 8.40
N ASP A 97 -2.80 -7.63 7.40
CA ASP A 97 -3.08 -8.78 6.54
C ASP A 97 -3.13 -10.09 7.33
N ARG A 98 -2.16 -10.32 8.22
CA ARG A 98 -2.08 -11.52 9.05
C ARG A 98 -3.35 -11.74 9.90
N ILE A 99 -3.98 -10.65 10.34
CA ILE A 99 -5.12 -10.71 11.26
C ILE A 99 -6.45 -10.73 10.48
N PHE A 100 -6.56 -9.90 9.44
CA PHE A 100 -7.86 -9.56 8.83
C PHE A 100 -7.97 -9.89 7.34
N ASP A 101 -6.92 -10.46 6.75
CA ASP A 101 -6.63 -10.48 5.32
C ASP A 101 -6.67 -9.07 4.68
N SER A 102 -5.91 -8.88 3.62
CA SER A 102 -5.91 -7.61 2.90
C SER A 102 -5.65 -7.74 1.41
N TYR A 103 -5.92 -6.67 0.69
CA TYR A 103 -5.45 -6.47 -0.67
C TYR A 103 -5.28 -4.98 -0.96
N LEU A 104 -4.43 -4.68 -1.93
CA LEU A 104 -4.20 -3.34 -2.44
C LEU A 104 -4.75 -3.24 -3.86
N GLU A 105 -5.82 -2.48 -4.03
CA GLU A 105 -6.30 -2.09 -5.34
C GLU A 105 -5.48 -0.90 -5.85
N VAL A 106 -4.98 -1.01 -7.07
CA VAL A 106 -4.28 0.08 -7.76
C VAL A 106 -5.02 0.41 -9.05
N VAL A 107 -5.30 1.70 -9.23
CA VAL A 107 -5.88 2.22 -10.46
C VAL A 107 -4.90 3.17 -11.11
N ILE A 108 -4.47 2.83 -12.33
CA ILE A 108 -3.53 3.62 -13.14
C ILE A 108 -4.30 4.21 -14.32
N ASN A 109 -4.29 5.53 -14.43
CA ASN A 109 -4.93 6.25 -15.52
C ASN A 109 -3.88 7.02 -16.32
N PHE A 110 -3.77 6.72 -17.62
CA PHE A 110 -3.00 7.53 -18.56
C PHE A 110 -3.93 8.47 -19.31
N ASN A 111 -3.58 9.76 -19.36
CA ASN A 111 -4.23 10.70 -20.26
C ASN A 111 -3.58 10.62 -21.65
N LEU A 112 -4.20 9.87 -22.56
CA LEU A 112 -3.78 9.76 -23.96
C LEU A 112 -4.56 10.73 -24.85
N THR A 113 -3.83 11.63 -25.49
CA THR A 113 -4.36 12.49 -26.55
C THR A 113 -3.75 12.09 -27.89
N GLN A 114 -4.58 11.94 -28.91
CA GLN A 114 -4.11 11.67 -30.26
C GLN A 114 -3.70 12.98 -30.94
N ASP A 115 -2.49 13.00 -31.50
CA ASP A 115 -1.95 14.08 -32.33
C ASP A 115 -1.53 13.50 -33.70
N LYS A 116 -2.40 13.67 -34.70
CA LYS A 116 -2.27 13.07 -36.03
C LYS A 116 -2.14 11.54 -35.94
N ASN A 117 -0.97 11.00 -36.30
CA ASN A 117 -0.66 9.56 -36.28
C ASN A 117 0.04 9.11 -34.99
N ASN A 118 0.25 10.03 -34.04
CA ASN A 118 0.94 9.76 -32.78
C ASN A 118 0.00 9.96 -31.58
N PHE A 119 0.47 9.50 -30.43
CA PHE A 119 -0.15 9.67 -29.13
C PHE A 119 0.77 10.48 -28.23
N ILE A 120 0.17 11.32 -27.38
CA ILE A 120 0.86 12.03 -26.31
C ILE A 120 0.28 11.54 -25.00
N ILE A 121 1.16 11.20 -24.05
CA ILE A 121 0.80 10.80 -22.70
C ILE A 121 1.15 11.96 -21.77
N ASN A 122 0.13 12.70 -21.31
CA ASN A 122 0.36 13.95 -20.58
C ASN A 122 0.50 13.74 -19.07
N ASN A 123 -0.43 12.99 -18.46
CA ASN A 123 -0.46 12.77 -17.03
C ASN A 123 -0.71 11.30 -16.72
N LYS A 124 -0.13 10.87 -15.60
CA LYS A 124 -0.35 9.58 -15.00
C LYS A 124 -0.88 9.79 -13.58
N ASP A 125 -2.08 9.33 -13.32
CA ASP A 125 -2.64 9.28 -11.96
C ASP A 125 -2.61 7.83 -11.48
N ILE A 126 -1.90 7.56 -10.38
CA ILE A 126 -1.93 6.26 -9.71
C ILE A 126 -2.62 6.43 -8.37
N ARG A 127 -3.74 5.74 -8.21
CA ARG A 127 -4.54 5.72 -6.99
C ARG A 127 -4.40 4.36 -6.34
N TYR A 128 -4.26 4.38 -5.03
CA TYR A 128 -4.13 3.22 -4.17
C TYR A 128 -5.34 3.17 -3.25
N THR A 129 -5.95 1.99 -3.14
CA THR A 129 -6.92 1.68 -2.10
C THR A 129 -6.51 0.40 -1.41
N PHE A 130 -5.99 0.52 -0.19
CA PHE A 130 -5.75 -0.64 0.66
C PHE A 130 -7.06 -1.04 1.36
N PHE A 131 -7.34 -2.35 1.37
CA PHE A 131 -8.55 -2.93 1.96
C PHE A 131 -8.14 -3.96 3.01
N SER A 132 -8.66 -3.82 4.22
CA SER A 132 -8.72 -4.91 5.20
C SER A 132 -10.03 -5.66 4.99
N LYS A 133 -9.98 -6.97 4.70
CA LYS A 133 -11.16 -7.74 4.28
C LYS A 133 -12.16 -7.91 5.43
N GLU A 134 -11.68 -8.29 6.61
CA GLU A 134 -12.56 -8.55 7.76
C GLU A 134 -13.19 -7.27 8.30
N THR A 135 -12.40 -6.21 8.49
CA THR A 135 -12.90 -4.96 9.06
C THR A 135 -13.65 -4.09 8.04
N GLY A 136 -13.53 -4.40 6.73
CA GLY A 136 -14.05 -3.59 5.64
C GLY A 136 -13.39 -2.21 5.50
N THR A 137 -12.35 -1.93 6.29
CA THR A 137 -11.65 -0.66 6.33
C THR A 137 -10.94 -0.38 5.00
N ARG A 138 -11.05 0.86 4.49
CA ARG A 138 -10.53 1.27 3.17
C ARG A 138 -9.66 2.51 3.26
N TRP A 139 -8.44 2.40 2.79
CA TRP A 139 -7.44 3.45 2.90
C TRP A 139 -7.06 3.95 1.51
N LYS A 140 -7.63 5.11 1.15
CA LYS A 140 -7.51 5.70 -0.20
C LYS A 140 -6.48 6.83 -0.22
N PHE A 141 -5.52 6.72 -1.13
CA PHE A 141 -4.47 7.72 -1.35
C PHE A 141 -3.96 7.65 -2.80
N LYS A 142 -3.07 8.57 -3.17
CA LYS A 142 -2.44 8.56 -4.49
C LYS A 142 -0.99 8.99 -4.41
N THR A 143 -0.24 8.81 -5.50
CA THR A 143 1.14 9.29 -5.62
C THR A 143 1.26 10.74 -5.14
N ASN A 144 2.30 11.03 -4.34
CA ASN A 144 2.57 12.35 -3.71
C ASN A 144 1.48 12.90 -2.78
N GLN A 145 0.42 12.13 -2.49
CA GLN A 145 -0.65 12.55 -1.59
C GLN A 145 -0.89 11.46 -0.55
N PRO A 146 -0.09 11.44 0.53
CA PRO A 146 -0.27 10.52 1.63
C PRO A 146 -1.63 10.75 2.30
N LYS A 147 -2.15 9.73 2.97
CA LYS A 147 -3.41 9.82 3.72
C LYS A 147 -3.19 9.43 5.17
N VAL A 148 -3.67 10.29 6.07
CA VAL A 148 -3.81 10.00 7.50
C VAL A 148 -5.22 9.50 7.77
N LEU A 149 -5.34 8.44 8.55
CA LEU A 149 -6.60 7.75 8.84
C LEU A 149 -6.72 7.49 10.33
N LEU A 150 -7.92 7.70 10.86
CA LEU A 150 -8.26 7.40 12.24
C LEU A 150 -8.70 5.94 12.33
N VAL A 151 -8.04 5.15 13.18
CA VAL A 151 -8.42 3.76 13.47
C VAL A 151 -9.38 3.75 14.66
N GLY A 152 -10.51 3.06 14.52
CA GLY A 152 -11.62 3.13 15.47
C GLY A 152 -11.41 2.43 16.82
N ASN A 153 -10.34 1.65 16.96
CA ASN A 153 -9.95 1.00 18.22
C ASN A 153 -8.41 0.91 18.31
N PRO A 154 -7.71 2.02 18.57
CA PRO A 154 -6.30 1.95 18.93
C PRO A 154 -6.17 1.13 20.23
N VAL A 155 -5.03 0.47 20.42
CA VAL A 155 -4.71 -0.05 21.76
C VAL A 155 -4.77 1.11 22.76
N TYR A 156 -5.29 0.88 23.97
CA TYR A 156 -5.50 1.93 24.98
C TYR A 156 -4.28 2.86 25.09
N ASP A 157 -4.53 4.17 25.03
CA ASP A 157 -3.56 5.28 25.04
C ASP A 157 -2.65 5.44 23.79
N ASP A 158 -2.81 4.60 22.76
CA ASP A 158 -2.02 4.73 21.52
C ASP A 158 -2.63 5.78 20.56
N ASN A 159 -1.76 6.49 19.84
CA ASN A 159 -2.18 7.46 18.84
C ASN A 159 -3.07 6.75 17.81
N PRO A 160 -4.32 7.16 17.54
CA PRO A 160 -5.22 6.45 16.61
C PRO A 160 -4.93 6.73 15.14
N TYR A 161 -4.02 7.66 14.82
CA TYR A 161 -3.72 8.05 13.45
C TYR A 161 -2.72 7.10 12.80
N ARG A 162 -3.03 6.66 11.59
CA ARG A 162 -2.14 5.87 10.71
C ARG A 162 -1.96 6.59 9.40
N THR A 163 -0.73 6.67 8.93
CA THR A 163 -0.37 7.35 7.69
C THR A 163 0.01 6.30 6.67
N CYS A 164 -0.58 6.38 5.48
CA CYS A 164 -0.21 5.54 4.34
C CYS A 164 0.20 6.39 3.15
N LEU A 165 1.22 5.92 2.44
CA LEU A 165 1.79 6.58 1.29
C LEU A 165 2.30 5.58 0.24
N SER A 166 2.41 6.03 -1.01
CA SER A 166 3.07 5.26 -2.07
C SER A 166 4.58 5.29 -1.88
N LYS A 167 5.27 4.17 -2.07
CA LYS A 167 6.75 4.10 -2.08
C LYS A 167 7.37 4.61 -3.39
N ASN A 168 6.56 5.03 -4.35
CA ASN A 168 6.97 5.45 -5.70
C ASN A 168 7.62 4.32 -6.54
N ILE A 169 7.55 3.06 -6.11
CA ILE A 169 8.16 1.92 -6.82
C ILE A 169 7.43 1.62 -8.12
N LEU A 170 6.09 1.55 -8.10
CA LEU A 170 5.28 1.30 -9.29
C LEU A 170 5.36 2.49 -10.26
N GLU A 171 5.37 3.70 -9.71
CA GLU A 171 5.58 4.96 -10.40
C GLU A 171 6.86 4.93 -11.22
N SER A 172 7.98 4.65 -10.57
CA SER A 172 9.32 4.55 -11.20
C SER A 172 9.40 3.45 -12.25
N ARG A 173 8.86 2.26 -11.98
CA ARG A 173 8.88 1.15 -12.95
C ARG A 173 8.15 1.50 -14.23
N ILE A 174 6.98 2.11 -14.13
CA ILE A 174 6.21 2.54 -15.31
C ILE A 174 6.90 3.71 -16.02
N LEU A 175 7.48 4.66 -15.29
CA LEU A 175 8.24 5.76 -15.90
C LEU A 175 9.43 5.21 -16.70
N ASN A 176 10.11 4.20 -16.16
CA ASN A 176 11.20 3.53 -16.87
C ASN A 176 10.71 2.84 -18.15
N ILE A 177 9.57 2.15 -18.13
CA ILE A 177 8.97 1.57 -19.35
C ILE A 177 8.78 2.67 -20.39
N LEU A 178 8.11 3.77 -20.04
CA LEU A 178 7.82 4.86 -20.97
C LEU A 178 9.07 5.56 -21.52
N ASN A 179 10.11 5.68 -20.70
CA ASN A 179 11.39 6.27 -21.13
C ASN A 179 12.09 5.41 -22.19
N ASN A 180 11.88 4.09 -22.14
CA ASN A 180 12.48 3.10 -23.06
C ASN A 180 11.58 2.73 -24.25
N LEU A 181 10.41 3.37 -24.39
CA LEU A 181 9.56 3.28 -25.59
C LEU A 181 10.03 4.18 -26.73
#